data_AF-A0A3Q3A0I1-F1
#
_entry.id   AF-A0A3Q3A0I1-F1
#
_cell.length_a   1.000
_cell.length_b   1.000
_cell.length_c   1.000
_cell.angle_alpha   90.00
_cell.angle_beta   90.00
_cell.angle_gamma   90.00
#
_symmetry.space_group_name_H-M   'P 1'
#
loop_
_entity.id
_entity.type
_entity.pdbx_description
1 polymer ?
#
loop_
_entity_poly.entity_id
_entity_poly.type
_entity_poly.pdbx_seq_one_letter_code
_entity_poly.pdbx_strand_id
1 'polypeptide(L)'
;MKTRIPLPPWPERTDEPIDIKRRRLLYESRKRGMLENCILLSIFAKQYLNTMTYSQLQQYDRLINEPSNDWDIYYWATEAYPTPEVYQGEVMDLLKEFTKNRNHEQRLDAPSLEYLEEESK
;
A
#
# COMPACT_ATOMS: atom_id res chain seq x y z
N MET A 1 -23.21 -9.45 22.36
CA MET A 1 -22.81 -9.00 21.01
C MET A 1 -22.17 -7.62 21.16
N LYS A 2 -20.87 -7.46 20.89
CA LYS A 2 -20.25 -6.13 20.87
C LYS A 2 -20.63 -5.46 19.55
N THR A 3 -21.55 -4.49 19.59
CA THR A 3 -21.90 -3.67 18.44
C THR A 3 -20.64 -2.93 18.00
N ARG A 4 -20.11 -3.24 16.81
CA ARG A 4 -18.97 -2.50 16.26
C ARG A 4 -19.45 -1.07 16.01
N ILE A 5 -18.72 -0.09 16.53
CA ILE A 5 -19.00 1.33 16.26
C ILE A 5 -18.69 1.55 14.78
N PRO A 6 -19.63 2.09 13.97
CA PRO A 6 -19.38 2.32 12.56
C PRO A 6 -18.32 3.41 12.42
N LEU A 7 -17.25 3.09 11.70
CA LEU A 7 -16.26 4.08 11.29
C LEU A 7 -16.83 4.93 10.16
N PRO A 8 -16.38 6.20 10.01
CA PRO A 8 -16.75 7.00 8.86
C PRO A 8 -16.32 6.27 7.57
N PRO A 9 -17.14 6.32 6.51
CA PRO A 9 -16.75 5.73 5.23
C PRO A 9 -15.48 6.41 4.73
N TRP A 10 -14.58 5.62 4.16
CA TRP A 10 -13.36 6.14 3.55
C TRP A 10 -13.73 7.01 2.34
N PRO A 11 -13.31 8.29 2.28
CA PRO A 11 -13.64 9.18 1.17
C PRO A 11 -12.69 8.95 -0.01
N GLU A 12 -13.21 8.45 -1.12
CA GLU A 12 -12.41 8.31 -2.34
C GLU A 12 -12.07 9.66 -2.96
N ARG A 13 -10.77 9.88 -3.22
CA ARG A 13 -10.26 11.08 -3.90
C ARG A 13 -10.11 10.84 -5.38
N THR A 14 -10.97 11.49 -6.17
CA THR A 14 -11.04 11.32 -7.64
C THR A 14 -10.45 12.50 -8.41
N ASP A 15 -10.33 13.67 -7.78
CA ASP A 15 -10.02 14.96 -8.38
C ASP A 15 -8.55 15.41 -8.23
N GLU A 16 -7.71 14.63 -7.56
CA GLU A 16 -6.28 14.95 -7.43
C GLU A 16 -5.45 14.56 -8.67
N PRO A 17 -4.48 15.39 -9.09
CA PRO A 17 -3.49 15.03 -10.11
C PRO A 17 -2.72 13.76 -9.77
N ILE A 18 -2.30 13.00 -10.80
CA ILE A 18 -1.64 11.69 -10.62
C ILE A 18 -0.34 11.78 -9.80
N ASP A 19 0.42 12.86 -9.98
CA ASP A 19 1.66 13.12 -9.24
C ASP A 19 1.40 13.47 -7.77
N ILE A 20 0.32 14.19 -7.49
CA ILE A 20 -0.15 14.48 -6.12
C ILE A 20 -0.59 13.18 -5.45
N LYS A 21 -1.37 12.34 -6.15
CA LYS A 21 -1.83 11.03 -5.67
C LYS A 21 -0.66 10.13 -5.31
N ARG A 22 0.35 10.01 -6.19
CA ARG A 22 1.56 9.22 -5.91
C ARG A 22 2.30 9.70 -4.67
N ARG A 23 2.49 11.01 -4.52
CA ARG A 23 3.16 11.59 -3.34
C ARG A 23 2.38 11.34 -2.05
N ARG A 24 1.05 11.48 -2.09
CA ARG A 24 0.17 11.16 -0.96
C ARG A 24 0.27 9.68 -0.58
N LEU A 25 0.12 8.79 -1.56
CA LEU A 25 0.18 7.34 -1.33
C LEU A 25 1.55 6.91 -0.80
N LEU A 26 2.64 7.51 -1.28
CA LEU A 26 3.97 7.26 -0.73
C LEU A 26 4.05 7.66 0.75
N TYR A 27 3.50 8.82 1.11
CA TYR A 27 3.46 9.27 2.50
C TYR A 27 2.64 8.29 3.37
N GLU A 28 1.43 7.94 2.93
CA GLU A 28 0.52 7.04 3.66
C GLU A 28 1.11 5.63 3.80
N SER A 29 1.86 5.15 2.80
CA SER A 29 2.58 3.87 2.85
C SER A 29 3.69 3.84 3.88
N ARG A 30 4.33 4.98 4.13
CA ARG A 30 5.46 5.12 5.09
C ARG A 30 5.01 5.44 6.51
N LYS A 31 3.75 5.82 6.73
CA LYS A 31 3.21 6.27 8.02
C LYS A 31 2.14 5.31 8.53
N ARG A 32 2.56 4.08 8.87
CA ARG A 32 1.68 3.01 9.38
C ARG A 32 1.80 2.83 10.89
N GLY A 33 0.80 2.18 11.49
CA GLY A 33 0.77 1.87 12.92
C GLY A 33 1.75 0.79 13.37
N MET A 34 2.30 -0.01 12.44
CA MET A 34 3.24 -1.09 12.70
C MET A 34 4.48 -1.00 11.81
N LEU A 35 5.62 -1.49 12.31
CA LEU A 35 6.90 -1.41 11.60
C LEU A 35 6.91 -2.32 10.37
N GLU A 36 6.29 -3.50 10.47
CA GLU A 36 6.20 -4.50 9.42
C GLU A 36 5.56 -3.93 8.15
N ASN A 37 4.38 -3.31 8.28
CA ASN A 37 3.72 -2.62 7.17
C ASN A 37 4.48 -1.37 6.72
N CYS A 38 5.09 -0.60 7.63
CA CYS A 38 5.91 0.54 7.26
C CYS A 38 7.04 0.12 6.30
N ILE A 39 7.78 -0.94 6.63
CA ILE A 39 8.88 -1.43 5.79
C ILE A 39 8.32 -2.05 4.50
N LEU A 40 7.36 -2.97 4.61
CA LEU A 40 6.80 -3.67 3.45
C LEU A 40 6.23 -2.70 2.41
N LEU A 41 5.35 -1.78 2.85
CA LEU A 41 4.66 -0.87 1.95
C LEU A 41 5.57 0.26 1.48
N SER A 42 6.56 0.70 2.26
CA SER A 42 7.50 1.73 1.78
C SER A 42 8.41 1.23 0.66
N ILE A 43 8.86 -0.03 0.73
CA ILE A 43 9.67 -0.65 -0.34
C ILE A 43 8.77 -0.94 -1.56
N PHE A 44 7.57 -1.48 -1.34
CA PHE A 44 6.59 -1.69 -2.41
C PHE A 44 6.27 -0.37 -3.14
N ALA A 45 5.99 0.69 -2.39
CA ALA A 45 5.70 2.00 -2.92
C ALA A 45 6.85 2.54 -3.77
N LYS A 46 8.10 2.43 -3.30
CA LYS A 46 9.29 2.82 -4.05
C LYS A 46 9.39 2.10 -5.40
N GLN A 47 9.06 0.81 -5.46
CA GLN A 47 9.23 0.01 -6.67
C GLN A 47 8.09 0.18 -7.68
N TYR A 48 6.85 0.37 -7.21
CA TYR A 48 5.67 0.27 -8.06
C TYR A 48 4.89 1.59 -8.25
N LEU A 49 4.90 2.56 -7.32
CA LEU A 49 4.01 3.74 -7.43
C LEU A 49 4.23 4.55 -8.71
N ASN A 50 5.47 4.67 -9.18
CA ASN A 50 5.81 5.47 -10.36
C ASN A 50 5.35 4.81 -11.67
N THR A 51 5.28 3.48 -11.71
CA THR A 51 4.87 2.71 -12.90
C THR A 51 3.38 2.39 -12.91
N MET A 52 2.70 2.50 -11.78
CA MET A 52 1.26 2.26 -11.67
C MET A 52 0.44 3.25 -12.52
N THR A 53 -0.56 2.70 -13.19
CA THR A 53 -1.63 3.45 -13.87
C THR A 53 -2.57 4.10 -12.84
N TYR A 54 -3.41 5.04 -13.28
CA TYR A 54 -4.37 5.70 -12.40
C TYR A 54 -5.35 4.69 -11.73
N SER A 55 -5.81 3.68 -12.46
CA SER A 55 -6.67 2.60 -11.92
C SER A 55 -5.95 1.79 -10.84
N GLN A 56 -4.67 1.46 -11.06
CA GLN A 56 -3.86 0.75 -10.07
C GLN A 56 -3.60 1.63 -8.83
N LEU A 57 -3.36 2.93 -9.01
CA LEU A 57 -3.23 3.86 -7.88
C LEU A 57 -4.53 3.96 -7.06
N GLN A 58 -5.71 3.91 -7.70
CA GLN A 58 -7.00 3.84 -7.00
C GLN A 58 -7.17 2.53 -6.21
N GLN A 59 -6.83 1.39 -6.81
CA GLN A 59 -6.86 0.10 -6.11
C GLN A 59 -5.90 0.10 -4.91
N TYR A 60 -4.70 0.64 -5.09
CA TYR A 60 -3.72 0.76 -4.02
C TYR A 60 -4.21 1.66 -2.89
N ASP A 61 -4.73 2.84 -3.21
CA ASP A 61 -5.29 3.79 -2.26
C ASP A 61 -6.36 3.16 -1.38
N ARG A 62 -7.31 2.46 -2.00
CA ARG A 62 -8.34 1.70 -1.29
C ARG A 62 -7.73 0.62 -0.41
N LEU A 63 -6.83 -0.20 -0.95
CA LEU A 63 -6.19 -1.27 -0.21
C LEU A 63 -5.46 -0.78 1.04
N ILE A 64 -4.76 0.35 0.97
CA ILE A 64 -3.92 0.84 2.07
C ILE A 64 -4.68 1.69 3.09
N ASN A 65 -5.80 2.32 2.72
CA ASN A 65 -6.48 3.32 3.56
C ASN A 65 -7.92 2.97 3.95
N GLU A 66 -8.62 2.10 3.22
CA GLU A 66 -9.99 1.68 3.54
C GLU A 66 -10.05 0.70 4.74
N PRO A 67 -9.14 -0.29 4.90
CA PRO A 67 -9.13 -1.16 6.06
C PRO A 67 -8.80 -0.40 7.36
N SER A 68 -9.59 -0.62 8.40
CA SER A 68 -9.38 0.01 9.71
C SER A 68 -8.23 -0.60 10.53
N ASN A 69 -7.77 -1.80 10.16
CA ASN A 69 -6.77 -2.55 10.89
C ASN A 69 -5.56 -2.83 9.98
N ASP A 70 -4.41 -2.26 10.34
CA ASP A 70 -3.15 -2.47 9.62
C ASP A 70 -2.77 -3.97 9.53
N TRP A 71 -3.11 -4.77 10.55
CA TRP A 71 -2.80 -6.21 10.52
C TRP A 71 -3.52 -6.95 9.40
N ASP A 72 -4.72 -6.50 9.02
CA ASP A 72 -5.48 -7.16 7.96
C ASP A 72 -4.72 -7.08 6.63
N ILE A 73 -4.11 -5.93 6.33
CA ILE A 73 -3.28 -5.73 5.13
C ILE A 73 -2.09 -6.69 5.13
N TYR A 74 -1.39 -6.79 6.26
CA TYR A 74 -0.24 -7.70 6.40
C TYR A 74 -0.64 -9.16 6.18
N TYR A 75 -1.77 -9.57 6.76
CA TYR A 75 -2.28 -10.92 6.64
C TYR A 75 -2.72 -11.28 5.22
N TRP A 76 -3.33 -10.34 4.49
CA TRP A 76 -3.68 -10.55 3.08
C TRP A 76 -2.44 -10.61 2.20
N ALA A 77 -1.46 -9.74 2.44
CA ALA A 77 -0.21 -9.69 1.70
C ALA A 77 0.63 -10.97 1.88
N THR A 78 0.64 -11.53 3.09
CA THR A 78 1.34 -12.79 3.43
C THR A 78 0.51 -14.04 3.11
N GLU A 79 -0.70 -13.88 2.58
CA GLU A 79 -1.65 -14.97 2.31
C GLU A 79 -2.02 -15.80 3.56
N ALA A 80 -1.80 -15.25 4.77
CA ALA A 80 -2.18 -15.87 6.04
C ALA A 80 -3.71 -15.91 6.22
N TYR A 81 -4.42 -14.93 5.66
CA TYR A 81 -5.87 -14.88 5.58
C TYR A 81 -6.33 -14.53 4.16
N PRO A 82 -7.52 -14.99 3.73
CA PRO A 82 -8.04 -14.67 2.40
C PRO A 82 -8.30 -13.17 2.28
N THR A 83 -7.92 -12.60 1.13
CA THR A 83 -8.23 -11.22 0.80
C THR A 83 -9.72 -11.07 0.48
N PRO A 84 -10.45 -10.14 1.12
CA PRO A 84 -11.83 -9.80 0.76
C PRO A 84 -11.96 -9.40 -0.71
N GLU A 85 -13.08 -9.76 -1.36
CA GLU A 85 -13.32 -9.50 -2.79
C GLU A 85 -13.12 -8.02 -3.18
N VAL A 86 -13.49 -7.09 -2.29
CA VAL A 86 -13.34 -5.65 -2.53
C VAL A 86 -11.89 -5.18 -2.67
N TYR A 87 -10.93 -5.95 -2.16
CA TYR A 87 -9.49 -5.68 -2.22
C TYR A 87 -8.74 -6.64 -3.14
N GLN A 88 -9.45 -7.53 -3.84
CA GLN A 88 -8.84 -8.37 -4.87
C GLN A 88 -8.61 -7.55 -6.15
N GLY A 89 -7.55 -7.90 -6.89
CA GLY A 89 -7.17 -7.21 -8.11
C GLY A 89 -5.67 -7.22 -8.34
N GLU A 90 -5.25 -6.60 -9.43
CA GLU A 90 -3.85 -6.59 -9.89
C GLU A 90 -2.88 -6.11 -8.81
N VAL A 91 -3.26 -5.07 -8.06
CA VAL A 91 -2.40 -4.48 -7.02
C VAL A 91 -2.21 -5.43 -5.82
N MET A 92 -3.26 -6.15 -5.42
CA MET A 92 -3.14 -7.14 -4.36
C MET A 92 -2.28 -8.32 -4.80
N ASP A 93 -2.43 -8.77 -6.05
CA ASP A 93 -1.62 -9.86 -6.59
C ASP A 93 -0.14 -9.47 -6.65
N LEU A 94 0.15 -8.23 -7.09
CA LEU A 94 1.48 -7.64 -7.04
C LEU A 94 2.03 -7.57 -5.61
N LEU A 95 1.21 -7.17 -4.63
CA LEU A 95 1.62 -7.08 -3.23
C LEU A 95 1.94 -8.46 -2.62
N LYS A 96 1.13 -9.48 -2.91
CA LYS A 96 1.38 -10.87 -2.49
C LYS A 96 2.67 -11.40 -3.09
N GLU A 97 2.86 -11.21 -4.38
CA GLU A 97 4.09 -11.64 -5.07
C GLU A 97 5.32 -10.90 -4.54
N PHE A 98 5.21 -9.61 -4.27
CA PHE A 98 6.28 -8.82 -3.64
C PHE A 98 6.62 -9.33 -2.23
N THR A 99 5.62 -9.75 -1.45
CA THR A 99 5.79 -10.26 -0.08
C THR A 99 6.56 -11.57 -0.03
N LYS A 100 6.46 -12.42 -1.06
CA LYS A 100 7.21 -13.69 -1.17
C LYS A 100 8.72 -13.50 -1.22
N ASN A 101 9.20 -12.30 -1.56
CA ASN A 101 10.61 -11.94 -1.55
C ASN A 101 11.52 -12.99 -2.23
N ARG A 102 11.19 -13.39 -3.46
CA ARG A 102 11.91 -14.48 -4.16
C ARG A 102 13.40 -14.24 -4.33
N ASN A 103 13.81 -12.98 -4.37
CA ASN A 103 15.20 -12.58 -4.50
C ASN A 103 15.96 -12.55 -3.15
N HIS A 104 15.28 -12.87 -2.04
CA HIS A 104 15.82 -12.84 -0.69
C HIS A 104 16.46 -11.49 -0.35
N GLU A 105 15.83 -10.40 -0.81
CA GLU A 105 16.28 -9.04 -0.56
C GLU A 105 16.25 -8.75 0.94
N GLN A 106 17.26 -8.02 1.42
CA GLN A 106 17.26 -7.52 2.80
C GLN A 106 16.28 -6.36 2.91
N ARG A 107 15.26 -6.53 3.76
CA ARG A 107 14.19 -5.55 4.01
C ARG A 107 14.21 -5.16 5.49
N LEU A 108 15.28 -4.45 5.88
CA LEU A 108 15.52 -4.07 7.27
C LEU A 108 14.88 -2.73 7.63
N ASP A 109 14.90 -1.79 6.69
CA ASP A 109 14.49 -0.40 6.90
C ASP A 109 13.71 0.14 5.71
N ALA A 110 12.94 1.20 5.96
CA ALA A 110 12.32 1.97 4.89
C ALA A 110 13.40 2.66 4.03
N PRO A 111 13.26 2.70 2.69
CA PRO A 111 14.27 3.27 1.81
C PRO A 111 14.42 4.79 2.03
N SER A 112 15.62 5.33 1.79
CA SER A 112 15.85 6.79 1.65
C SER A 112 14.93 7.36 0.56
N LEU A 113 14.64 8.66 0.61
CA LEU A 113 13.81 9.36 -0.37
C LEU A 113 14.61 9.90 -1.57
N GLU A 114 15.94 9.80 -1.56
CA GLU A 114 16.85 10.30 -2.62
C GLU A 114 16.49 9.81 -4.03
N TYR A 115 15.91 8.59 -4.16
CA TYR A 115 15.51 8.05 -5.46
C TYR A 115 14.46 8.90 -6.18
N LEU A 116 13.68 9.70 -5.45
CA LEU A 116 12.68 10.61 -6.05
C LEU A 116 13.34 11.78 -6.79
N GLU A 117 14.56 12.16 -6.40
CA GLU A 117 15.32 13.23 -7.04
C GLU A 117 15.98 12.77 -8.34
N GLU A 118 16.39 11.50 -8.39
CA GLU A 118 17.01 10.87 -9.56
C GLU A 118 16.02 10.70 -10.71
N GLU A 119 14.76 10.37 -10.41
CA GLU A 119 13.70 10.19 -11.42
C GLU A 119 13.14 11.51 -11.98
N SER A 120 13.45 12.65 -11.35
CA SER A 120 13.00 13.97 -11.80
C SER A 120 13.96 14.62 -12.81
N LYS A 121 15.07 13.95 -13.15
CA LYS A 121 16.04 14.36 -14.18
C LYS A 121 15.75 13.70 -15.51
#